data_AF-A0A2R6BJV8-F1
#
_entry.id   AF-A0A2R6BJV8-F1
#
_cell.length_a   1.000
_cell.length_b   1.000
_cell.length_c   1.000
_cell.angle_alpha   90.00
_cell.angle_beta   90.00
_cell.angle_gamma   90.00
#
_symmetry.space_group_name_H-M   'P 1'
#
loop_
_entity.id
_entity.type
_entity.pdbx_description
1 polymer ?
#
loop_
_entity_poly.entity_id
_entity_poly.type
_entity_poly.pdbx_seq_one_letter_code
_entity_poly.pdbx_strand_id
1 'polypeptide(L)'
;MKEMHKYRKTTSTSHAKLRDIAVKELIKEGYSPSMIQFDVQIDSKRVDIVALGEMQTTIECKSFKHTNDYTSHLKTTSTGRKILCQPFFDVDEMWLVYKTKKNKYIVIKVPRPKVE
;
A
#
# COMPACT_ATOMS: atom_id res chain seq x y z
N MET A 1 12.29 18.52 33.42
CA MET A 1 11.88 19.12 32.13
C MET A 1 11.55 17.98 31.17
N LYS A 2 10.33 17.91 30.65
CA LYS A 2 9.98 16.92 29.61
C LYS A 2 10.61 17.37 28.30
N GLU A 3 11.51 16.58 27.73
CA GLU A 3 11.98 16.76 26.36
C GLU A 3 10.78 16.74 25.42
N MET A 4 10.39 17.91 24.93
CA MET A 4 9.51 18.00 23.77
C MET A 4 10.27 17.40 22.59
N HIS A 5 9.96 16.16 22.26
CA HIS A 5 10.38 15.56 21.00
C HIS A 5 9.85 16.48 19.90
N LYS A 6 10.74 17.23 19.25
CA LYS A 6 10.40 17.98 18.04
C LYS A 6 10.01 16.94 17.00
N TYR A 7 8.71 16.70 16.87
CA TYR A 7 8.17 15.89 15.78
C TYR A 7 8.71 16.48 14.47
N ARG A 8 9.54 15.70 13.77
CA ARG A 8 10.09 16.12 12.49
C ARG A 8 8.89 16.33 11.58
N LYS A 9 8.86 17.46 10.88
CA LYS A 9 7.80 17.77 9.93
C LYS A 9 7.73 16.60 8.93
N THR A 10 6.66 15.81 8.97
CA THR A 10 6.46 14.69 8.06
C THR A 10 6.49 15.22 6.64
N THR A 11 7.53 14.88 5.87
CA THR A 11 7.52 15.07 4.42
C THR A 11 6.40 14.20 3.87
N SER A 12 5.27 14.81 3.50
CA SER A 12 4.16 14.06 2.92
C SER A 12 4.60 13.47 1.58
N THR A 13 4.62 12.15 1.46
CA THR A 13 4.81 11.49 0.16
C THR A 13 3.51 11.61 -0.63
N SER A 14 3.55 12.28 -1.78
CA SER A 14 2.38 12.47 -2.62
C SER A 14 1.90 11.15 -3.24
N HIS A 15 0.62 11.09 -3.62
CA HIS A 15 0.04 9.95 -4.33
C HIS A 15 0.81 9.61 -5.62
N ALA A 16 1.14 10.64 -6.43
CA ALA A 16 1.95 10.47 -7.63
C ALA A 16 3.33 9.86 -7.32
N LYS A 17 3.98 10.31 -6.23
CA LYS A 17 5.28 9.76 -5.81
C LYS A 17 5.17 8.30 -5.37
N LEU A 18 4.07 7.92 -4.71
CA LEU A 18 3.81 6.52 -4.36
C LEU A 18 3.63 5.66 -5.61
N ARG A 19 2.93 6.15 -6.64
CA ARG A 19 2.81 5.44 -7.92
C ARG A 19 4.16 5.22 -8.57
N ASP A 20 5.02 6.25 -8.63
CA ASP A 20 6.37 6.12 -9.17
C ASP A 20 7.21 5.08 -8.42
N ILE A 21 7.10 5.05 -7.09
CA ILE A 21 7.79 4.06 -6.25
C ILE A 21 7.26 2.65 -6.56
N ALA A 22 5.95 2.47 -6.58
CA ALA A 22 5.32 1.19 -6.87
C ALA A 22 5.71 0.64 -8.25
N VAL A 23 5.75 1.48 -9.28
CA VAL A 23 6.19 1.11 -10.63
C VAL A 23 7.65 0.67 -10.62
N LYS A 24 8.54 1.40 -9.92
CA LYS A 24 9.96 1.02 -9.82
C LYS A 24 10.14 -0.32 -9.13
N GLU A 25 9.39 -0.60 -8.06
CA GLU A 25 9.43 -1.89 -7.38
C GLU A 25 8.90 -3.02 -8.27
N LEU A 26 7.81 -2.82 -9.00
CA LEU A 26 7.32 -3.81 -9.98
C LEU A 26 8.35 -4.11 -11.08
N ILE A 27 9.03 -3.09 -11.61
CA ILE A 27 10.09 -3.30 -12.62
C ILE A 27 11.26 -4.10 -12.03
N LYS A 28 11.66 -3.83 -10.77
CA LYS A 28 12.69 -4.62 -10.07
C LYS A 28 12.26 -6.07 -9.84
N GLU A 29 10.96 -6.30 -9.60
CA GLU A 29 10.37 -7.63 -9.51
C GLU A 29 10.23 -8.34 -10.88
N GLY A 30 10.57 -7.67 -11.99
CA GLY A 30 10.60 -8.27 -13.33
C GLY A 30 9.38 -8.00 -14.21
N TYR A 31 8.45 -7.13 -13.78
CA TYR A 31 7.31 -6.76 -14.62
C TYR A 31 7.75 -5.86 -15.79
N SER A 32 7.28 -6.16 -17.00
CA SER A 32 7.52 -5.31 -18.17
C SER A 32 6.79 -3.97 -18.02
N PRO A 33 7.46 -2.82 -18.28
CA PRO A 33 6.81 -1.50 -18.25
C PRO A 33 5.57 -1.40 -19.14
N SER A 34 5.55 -2.10 -20.28
CA SER A 34 4.41 -2.11 -21.20
C SER A 34 3.16 -2.80 -20.65
N MET A 35 3.32 -3.59 -19.59
CA MET A 35 2.26 -4.35 -18.95
C MET A 35 1.77 -3.72 -17.64
N ILE A 36 2.27 -2.51 -17.32
CA ILE A 36 1.86 -1.73 -16.17
C ILE A 36 0.88 -0.67 -16.63
N GLN A 37 -0.35 -0.77 -16.16
CA GLN A 37 -1.46 0.11 -16.48
C GLN A 37 -1.83 0.97 -15.27
N PHE A 38 -2.33 2.16 -15.56
CA PHE A 38 -2.63 3.20 -14.58
C PHE A 38 -4.12 3.52 -14.60
N ASP A 39 -4.70 3.84 -13.44
CA ASP A 39 -6.08 4.33 -13.33
C ASP A 39 -7.10 3.39 -14.00
N VAL A 40 -6.91 2.07 -13.80
CA VAL A 40 -7.69 1.03 -14.45
C VAL A 40 -9.05 0.89 -13.78
N GLN A 41 -10.11 0.92 -14.57
CA GLN A 41 -11.46 0.66 -14.10
C GLN A 41 -11.67 -0.85 -13.94
N ILE A 42 -11.95 -1.31 -12.72
CA ILE A 42 -12.35 -2.68 -12.40
C ILE A 42 -13.72 -2.63 -11.72
N ASP A 43 -14.71 -3.25 -12.34
CA ASP A 43 -16.11 -3.17 -11.93
C ASP A 43 -16.54 -1.69 -11.76
N SER A 44 -16.97 -1.30 -10.56
CA SER A 44 -17.43 0.06 -10.25
C SER A 44 -16.35 0.99 -9.69
N LYS A 45 -15.08 0.56 -9.61
CA LYS A 45 -14.00 1.34 -8.99
C LYS A 45 -12.75 1.44 -9.86
N ARG A 46 -12.03 2.54 -9.66
CA ARG A 46 -10.74 2.81 -10.28
C ARG A 46 -9.61 2.36 -9.35
N VAL A 47 -8.67 1.60 -9.89
CA VAL A 47 -7.45 1.16 -9.21
C VAL A 47 -6.28 1.99 -9.72
N ASP A 48 -5.37 2.37 -8.81
CA ASP A 48 -4.22 3.20 -9.18
C ASP A 48 -3.27 2.53 -10.19
N ILE A 49 -2.90 1.26 -9.95
CA ILE A 49 -1.99 0.50 -10.83
C ILE A 49 -2.44 -0.96 -10.95
N VAL A 50 -2.43 -1.48 -12.18
CA VAL A 50 -2.55 -2.91 -12.48
C VAL A 50 -1.35 -3.34 -13.31
N ALA A 51 -0.65 -4.37 -12.86
CA ALA A 51 0.47 -4.96 -13.59
C ALA A 51 0.11 -6.39 -14.04
N LEU A 52 0.24 -6.63 -15.34
CA LEU A 52 0.01 -7.93 -15.96
C LEU A 52 1.36 -8.65 -16.12
N GLY A 53 1.56 -9.74 -15.41
CA GLY A 53 2.80 -10.52 -15.42
C GLY A 53 2.53 -11.96 -15.00
N GLU A 54 3.57 -12.66 -14.50
CA GLU A 54 3.40 -14.02 -13.96
C GLU A 54 2.29 -14.10 -12.92
N MET A 55 2.16 -13.06 -12.10
CA MET A 55 1.04 -12.86 -11.20
C MET A 55 0.41 -11.50 -11.46
N GLN A 56 -0.86 -11.46 -11.84
CA GLN A 56 -1.59 -10.19 -11.94
C GLN A 56 -1.51 -9.47 -10.59
N THR A 57 -0.97 -8.25 -10.58
CA THR A 57 -0.75 -7.47 -9.36
C THR A 57 -1.53 -6.17 -9.41
N THR A 58 -2.31 -5.91 -8.37
CA THR A 58 -3.14 -4.71 -8.21
C THR A 58 -2.56 -3.89 -7.07
N ILE A 59 -2.23 -2.61 -7.31
CA ILE A 59 -1.64 -1.72 -6.29
C ILE A 59 -2.53 -0.51 -6.09
N GLU A 60 -2.83 -0.22 -4.83
CA GLU A 60 -3.49 1.01 -4.40
C GLU A 60 -2.48 1.89 -3.65
N CYS A 61 -2.36 3.15 -4.04
CA CYS A 61 -1.51 4.14 -3.42
C CYS A 61 -2.31 5.00 -2.45
N LYS A 62 -1.86 5.20 -1.21
CA LYS A 62 -2.52 6.09 -0.25
C LYS A 62 -1.49 6.94 0.50
N SER A 63 -1.57 8.25 0.33
CA SER A 63 -0.69 9.22 1.01
C SER A 63 -1.11 9.57 2.44
N PHE A 64 -2.28 9.09 2.90
CA PHE A 64 -2.84 9.35 4.22
C PHE A 64 -3.35 8.06 4.87
N LYS A 65 -3.55 8.08 6.19
CA LYS A 65 -4.04 6.93 6.97
C LYS A 65 -5.36 6.43 6.40
N HIS A 66 -5.38 5.19 5.94
CA HIS A 66 -6.53 4.61 5.23
C HIS A 66 -7.26 3.56 6.07
N THR A 67 -8.54 3.34 5.79
CA THR A 67 -9.35 2.26 6.37
C THR A 67 -9.41 1.04 5.44
N ASN A 68 -9.71 -0.15 6.00
CA ASN A 68 -9.62 -1.45 5.33
C ASN A 68 -10.62 -1.69 4.17
N ASP A 69 -11.39 -0.69 3.76
CA ASP A 69 -12.60 -0.90 2.95
C ASP A 69 -12.37 -0.98 1.42
N TYR A 70 -11.11 -0.95 0.99
CA TYR A 70 -10.78 -0.86 -0.44
C TYR A 70 -10.43 -2.19 -1.11
N THR A 71 -10.19 -3.30 -0.38
CA THR A 71 -9.99 -4.60 -1.05
C THR A 71 -11.25 -5.44 -1.12
N SER A 72 -12.34 -4.96 -0.49
CA SER A 72 -13.64 -5.64 -0.44
C SER A 72 -14.25 -5.86 -1.82
N HIS A 73 -14.07 -4.90 -2.73
CA HIS A 73 -14.58 -4.93 -4.11
C HIS A 73 -13.64 -5.66 -5.08
N LEU A 74 -12.34 -5.74 -4.77
CA LEU A 74 -11.40 -6.56 -5.56
C LEU A 74 -11.60 -8.07 -5.32
N LYS A 75 -12.55 -8.48 -4.47
CA LYS A 75 -12.80 -9.89 -4.12
C LYS A 75 -13.39 -10.72 -5.26
N THR A 76 -13.93 -10.08 -6.30
CA THR A 76 -14.77 -10.73 -7.31
C THR A 76 -14.06 -11.06 -8.62
N THR A 77 -12.93 -10.41 -8.94
CA THR A 77 -12.44 -10.40 -10.33
C THR A 77 -10.98 -10.81 -10.56
N SER A 78 -10.14 -11.02 -9.53
CA SER A 78 -8.81 -11.60 -9.78
C SER A 78 -8.25 -12.41 -8.61
N THR A 79 -7.73 -13.60 -8.93
CA THR A 79 -6.85 -14.44 -8.10
C THR A 79 -5.45 -13.83 -7.92
N GLY A 80 -5.28 -12.54 -8.26
CA GLY A 80 -4.00 -11.84 -8.28
C GLY A 80 -3.54 -11.28 -6.93
N ARG A 81 -2.28 -10.82 -6.90
CA ARG A 81 -1.66 -10.16 -5.73
C ARG A 81 -2.24 -8.76 -5.56
N LYS A 82 -2.46 -8.36 -4.31
CA LYS A 82 -2.99 -7.04 -3.94
C LYS A 82 -2.01 -6.34 -3.01
N ILE A 83 -1.65 -5.10 -3.32
CA ILE A 83 -0.66 -4.32 -2.58
C ILE A 83 -1.28 -2.99 -2.16
N LEU A 84 -1.09 -2.63 -0.88
CA LEU A 84 -1.27 -1.26 -0.39
C LEU A 84 0.09 -0.57 -0.38
N CYS A 85 0.28 0.43 -1.23
CA CYS A 85 1.44 1.31 -1.21
C CYS A 85 1.10 2.56 -0.39
N GLN A 86 1.70 2.71 0.78
CA GLN A 86 1.50 3.86 1.66
C GLN A 86 2.82 4.26 2.32
N PRO A 87 2.99 5.53 2.72
CA PRO A 87 4.17 5.93 3.45
C PRO A 87 4.18 5.25 4.83
N PHE A 88 5.38 4.96 5.32
CA PHE A 88 5.56 4.71 6.74
C PHE A 88 5.42 6.06 7.46
N PHE A 89 4.43 6.18 8.36
CA PHE A 89 4.22 7.42 9.10
C PHE A 89 5.37 7.66 10.10
N ASP A 90 5.57 8.90 10.55
CA ASP A 90 6.57 9.23 11.58
C ASP A 90 6.11 8.73 12.96
N VAL A 91 6.11 7.42 13.11
CA VAL A 91 5.77 6.65 14.30
C VAL A 91 6.85 5.59 14.51
N ASP A 92 7.02 5.12 15.74
CA ASP A 92 8.03 4.10 16.03
C ASP A 92 7.57 2.70 15.56
N GLU A 93 6.26 2.47 15.51
CA GLU A 93 5.67 1.18 15.16
C GLU A 93 4.27 1.35 14.55
N MET A 94 3.98 0.61 13.48
CA MET A 94 2.63 0.49 12.90
C MET A 94 2.02 -0.87 13.24
N TRP A 95 0.78 -0.89 13.73
CA TRP A 95 0.03 -2.13 14.01
C TRP A 95 -1.00 -2.38 12.91
N LEU A 96 -0.82 -3.44 12.12
CA LEU A 96 -1.80 -3.90 11.15
C LEU A 96 -2.74 -4.88 11.83
N VAL A 97 -3.99 -4.47 12.01
CA VAL A 97 -5.00 -5.25 12.72
C VAL A 97 -5.94 -5.93 11.74
N TYR A 98 -6.00 -7.26 11.80
CA TYR A 98 -6.86 -8.10 10.98
C TYR A 98 -7.92 -8.80 11.83
N LYS A 99 -9.20 -8.63 11.48
CA LYS A 99 -10.31 -9.37 12.08
C LYS A 99 -10.58 -10.65 11.29
N THR A 100 -10.44 -11.79 11.95
CA THR A 100 -10.72 -13.11 11.37
C THR A 100 -12.23 -13.39 11.28
N LYS A 101 -12.62 -14.37 10.46
CA LYS A 101 -14.01 -14.87 10.38
C LYS A 101 -14.56 -15.39 11.71
N LYS A 102 -13.69 -15.79 12.66
CA LYS A 102 -14.07 -16.29 13.99
C LYS A 102 -14.16 -15.17 15.05
N ASN A 103 -14.30 -13.90 14.64
CA ASN A 103 -14.28 -12.72 15.51
C ASN A 103 -13.00 -12.56 16.37
N LYS A 104 -11.91 -13.25 16.04
CA LYS A 104 -10.59 -13.04 16.66
C LYS A 104 -9.80 -11.97 15.92
N TYR A 105 -8.99 -11.20 16.64
CA TYR A 105 -8.08 -10.20 16.07
C TYR A 105 -6.65 -10.74 16.00
N ILE A 106 -6.00 -10.51 14.87
CA ILE A 106 -4.57 -10.76 14.65
C ILE A 106 -3.90 -9.39 14.48
N VAL A 107 -2.80 -9.16 15.18
CA VAL A 107 -2.03 -7.91 15.11
C VAL A 107 -0.64 -8.21 14.55
N ILE A 108 -0.30 -7.56 13.45
CA ILE A 108 1.05 -7.61 12.87
C ILE A 108 1.74 -6.29 13.22
N LYS A 109 2.86 -6.39 13.92
CA LYS A 109 3.69 -5.23 14.30
C LYS A 109 4.73 -4.97 13.23
N VAL A 110 4.75 -3.76 12.69
CA VAL A 110 5.72 -3.30 11.69
C VAL A 110 6.54 -2.18 12.33
N PRO A 111 7.74 -2.47 12.84
CA PRO A 111 8.60 -1.45 13.43
C PRO A 111 9.08 -0.48 12.36
N ARG A 112 9.41 0.74 12.77
CA ARG A 112 10.04 1.73 11.89
C ARG A 112 11.31 1.14 11.27
N PRO A 113 11.46 1.18 9.93
CA PRO A 113 12.72 0.80 9.29
C PRO A 113 13.85 1.65 9.84
N LYS A 114 14.97 1.01 10.20
CA LYS A 114 16.19 1.74 10.55
C LYS A 114 16.71 2.38 9.26
N VAL A 115 16.85 3.70 9.25
CA VAL A 115 17.48 4.40 8.13
C VAL A 115 18.96 4.08 8.21
N GLU A 116 19.49 3.38 7.20
CA GLU A 116 20.94 3.23 7.00
C GLU A 116 21.58 4.54 6.53
#